data_AF-A0A1V6BB44-F1
#
_entry.id   AF-A0A1V6BB44-F1
#
_cell.length_a   1.000
_cell.length_b   1.000
_cell.length_c   1.000
_cell.angle_alpha   90.00
_cell.angle_beta   90.00
_cell.angle_gamma   90.00
#
_symmetry.space_group_name_H-M   'P 1'
#
loop_
_entity.id
_entity.type
_entity.pdbx_description
1 polymer ?
#
loop_
_entity_poly.entity_id
_entity_poly.type
_entity_poly.pdbx_seq_one_letter_code
_entity_poly.pdbx_strand_id
1 'polypeptide(L)'
;MKKFLLSIIPVILIIVNGAAQNNLPHRMTADEQLKMPDYLQSRFNSSAVVPPSSPVRTMAEWEELQGLLIGWKQFSSMLTEIVREAKKECMVYIVTNNRISVYNTLNNAGIDTLTNITFVDIPFNSVWSRDYGPWSAYTNDVDSLLTIDWIYNRPRPDDDQVPVTIAGLINTPLYQTTSSPYDLIHTGGNFMCDGFGTGFSSNLIVNENPNHTIAEIDTIMKKFMGIDRYIKMPVLPYDAIHHIDMHMKLLNEETLLMGQYPQGVADGPQIEANLLYVTSNFNSVFGTPYKIIRIPMPADNGAYPNTTGDYLTYTNSSFINNTVIVPTYNIPQDTTALRIYREALPGYTIVGINSNASIGSLGALHCITKDIGTNDPLLISHQQLSDTYDSVNAYTVTAFIKHRSGIQNATIYYRTDTLMPYTSAPMFPVSGQNNYFSGLIPAQPAGSHVYYYIQAEANSGKQQVRPMPAPAAYFLFNVLGTTGMNEVASSVTAEPAFPNPASAITCIPLHVSQTQHIAITLSDITGKQVKNIFEGTIYQGQQFKFFDASELAKGAYILIIRSDSDVLTQKIMVR
;
A
#
# COMPACT_ATOMS: atom_id res chain seq x y z
N MET A 1 -75.00 -49.49 12.34
CA MET A 1 -74.53 -48.28 11.63
C MET A 1 -73.65 -47.47 12.57
N LYS A 2 -72.33 -47.47 12.34
CA LYS A 2 -71.33 -46.79 13.19
C LYS A 2 -71.25 -45.30 12.82
N LYS A 3 -71.33 -44.42 13.82
CA LYS A 3 -71.11 -42.97 13.68
C LYS A 3 -69.61 -42.70 13.57
N PHE A 4 -69.18 -42.02 12.50
CA PHE A 4 -67.83 -41.48 12.35
C PHE A 4 -67.80 -40.05 12.92
N LEU A 5 -66.93 -39.80 13.90
CA LEU A 5 -66.51 -38.45 14.27
C LEU A 5 -65.47 -37.97 13.25
N LEU A 6 -65.70 -36.82 12.63
CA LEU A 6 -64.66 -36.05 11.93
C LEU A 6 -63.88 -35.24 12.96
N SER A 7 -62.60 -35.55 13.14
CA SER A 7 -61.63 -34.65 13.78
C SER A 7 -61.03 -33.73 12.72
N ILE A 8 -61.24 -32.43 12.87
CA ILE A 8 -60.56 -31.38 12.09
C ILE A 8 -59.22 -31.10 12.78
N ILE A 9 -58.11 -31.40 12.10
CA ILE A 9 -56.76 -31.02 12.53
C ILE A 9 -56.43 -29.70 11.82
N PRO A 10 -56.10 -28.60 12.53
CA PRO A 10 -55.60 -27.41 11.88
C PRO A 10 -54.14 -27.63 11.46
N VAL A 11 -53.88 -27.58 10.15
CA VAL A 11 -52.52 -27.52 9.61
C VAL A 11 -52.00 -26.11 9.88
N ILE A 12 -51.15 -25.97 10.90
CA ILE A 12 -50.35 -24.76 11.11
C ILE A 12 -49.22 -24.80 10.08
N LEU A 13 -49.36 -23.99 9.01
CA LEU A 13 -48.25 -23.69 8.11
C LEU A 13 -47.24 -22.83 8.88
N ILE A 14 -46.18 -23.46 9.39
CA ILE A 14 -45.00 -22.74 9.86
C ILE A 14 -44.26 -22.28 8.60
N ILE A 15 -44.43 -21.01 8.23
CA ILE A 15 -43.56 -20.35 7.27
C ILE A 15 -42.23 -20.12 7.97
N VAL A 16 -41.31 -21.07 7.82
CA VAL A 16 -39.91 -20.85 8.14
C VAL A 16 -39.37 -19.93 7.04
N ASN A 17 -39.38 -18.61 7.28
CA ASN A 17 -38.56 -17.68 6.52
C ASN A 17 -37.10 -17.89 6.94
N GLY A 18 -36.52 -19.01 6.48
CA GLY A 18 -35.08 -19.12 6.35
C GLY A 18 -34.67 -18.22 5.20
N ALA A 19 -34.45 -16.94 5.46
CA ALA A 19 -33.71 -16.10 4.53
C ALA A 19 -32.31 -16.72 4.42
N ALA A 20 -32.08 -17.51 3.37
CA ALA A 20 -30.74 -17.91 2.99
C ALA A 20 -29.94 -16.61 2.85
N GLN A 21 -28.84 -16.50 3.60
CA GLN A 21 -27.88 -15.41 3.40
C GLN A 21 -27.39 -15.53 1.95
N ASN A 22 -27.89 -14.68 1.06
CA ASN A 22 -27.36 -14.59 -0.30
C ASN A 22 -25.93 -14.06 -0.18
N ASN A 23 -24.98 -14.97 -0.38
CA ASN A 23 -23.56 -14.68 -0.39
C ASN A 23 -23.24 -13.90 -1.67
N LEU A 24 -22.87 -12.62 -1.53
CA LEU A 24 -22.55 -11.75 -2.65
C LEU A 24 -21.05 -11.82 -2.98
N PRO A 25 -20.68 -11.99 -4.26
CA PRO A 25 -19.29 -11.92 -4.69
C PRO A 25 -18.76 -10.48 -4.61
N HIS A 26 -17.45 -10.28 -4.79
CA HIS A 26 -16.86 -8.94 -4.78
C HIS A 26 -17.26 -8.09 -5.99
N ARG A 27 -17.37 -8.73 -7.17
CA ARG A 27 -17.92 -8.10 -8.38
C ARG A 27 -19.44 -7.93 -8.30
N MET A 28 -20.01 -7.06 -9.14
CA MET A 28 -21.45 -7.05 -9.35
C MET A 28 -21.92 -8.34 -10.02
N THR A 29 -23.03 -8.89 -9.51
CA THR A 29 -23.83 -9.90 -10.21
C THR A 29 -24.63 -9.29 -11.36
N ALA A 30 -25.13 -10.12 -12.29
CA ALA A 30 -25.99 -9.64 -13.37
C ALA A 30 -27.26 -8.93 -12.86
N ASP A 31 -27.85 -9.45 -11.77
CA ASP A 31 -29.01 -8.82 -11.13
C ASP A 31 -28.66 -7.48 -10.47
N GLU A 32 -27.46 -7.34 -9.89
CA GLU A 32 -26.99 -6.07 -9.36
C GLU A 32 -26.77 -5.06 -10.48
N GLN A 33 -26.21 -5.44 -11.63
CA GLN A 33 -26.05 -4.53 -12.77
C GLN A 33 -27.37 -3.91 -13.22
N LEU A 34 -28.47 -4.67 -13.19
CA LEU A 34 -29.81 -4.17 -13.51
C LEU A 34 -30.36 -3.18 -12.47
N LYS A 35 -29.93 -3.28 -11.21
CA LYS A 35 -30.36 -2.40 -10.10
C LYS A 35 -29.53 -1.14 -9.96
N MET A 36 -28.35 -1.08 -10.61
CA MET A 36 -27.41 0.03 -10.45
C MET A 36 -28.03 1.40 -10.78
N PRO A 37 -28.79 1.59 -11.88
CA PRO A 37 -29.37 2.90 -12.19
C PRO A 37 -30.30 3.42 -11.08
N ASP A 38 -31.21 2.57 -10.60
CA ASP A 38 -32.16 2.93 -9.53
C ASP A 38 -31.43 3.21 -8.21
N TYR A 39 -30.41 2.42 -7.91
CA TYR A 39 -29.57 2.62 -6.74
C TYR A 39 -28.83 3.97 -6.79
N LEU A 40 -28.16 4.29 -7.89
CA LEU A 40 -27.46 5.57 -8.03
C LEU A 40 -28.44 6.75 -7.93
N GLN A 41 -29.62 6.63 -8.55
CA GLN A 41 -30.69 7.63 -8.41
C GLN A 41 -31.14 7.81 -6.95
N SER A 42 -31.15 6.73 -6.16
CA SER A 42 -31.50 6.79 -4.73
C SER A 42 -30.42 7.44 -3.85
N ARG A 43 -29.15 7.42 -4.30
CA ARG A 43 -28.02 7.99 -3.56
C ARG A 43 -27.76 9.45 -3.93
N PHE A 44 -28.01 9.85 -5.17
CA PHE A 44 -27.85 11.25 -5.58
C PHE A 44 -28.87 12.15 -4.87
N ASN A 45 -28.41 13.31 -4.37
CA ASN A 45 -29.21 14.34 -3.68
C ASN A 45 -29.78 13.95 -2.31
N SER A 46 -29.17 12.98 -1.62
CA SER A 46 -29.48 12.68 -0.22
C SER A 46 -28.89 13.77 0.71
N SER A 47 -29.56 14.92 0.81
CA SER A 47 -29.14 16.13 1.55
C SER A 47 -27.91 16.86 0.97
N ALA A 48 -27.94 18.19 0.94
CA ALA A 48 -26.84 19.00 0.43
C ALA A 48 -25.59 18.84 1.32
N VAL A 49 -24.60 18.07 0.85
CA VAL A 49 -23.32 17.91 1.54
C VAL A 49 -22.27 18.78 0.88
N VAL A 50 -21.57 19.56 1.70
CA VAL A 50 -20.40 20.35 1.29
C VAL A 50 -19.12 19.65 1.78
N PRO A 51 -18.01 19.73 1.02
CA PRO A 51 -16.72 19.24 1.48
C PRO A 51 -16.31 19.89 2.81
N PRO A 52 -15.39 19.27 3.57
CA PRO A 52 -14.79 19.90 4.73
C PRO A 52 -14.25 21.30 4.38
N SER A 53 -14.53 22.29 5.24
CA SER A 53 -14.10 23.67 5.03
C SER A 53 -12.63 23.92 5.36
N SER A 54 -12.05 23.05 6.20
CA SER A 54 -10.63 23.07 6.57
C SER A 54 -9.83 22.17 5.63
N PRO A 55 -8.51 22.43 5.43
CA PRO A 55 -7.63 21.50 4.74
C PRO A 55 -7.75 20.08 5.30
N VAL A 56 -7.86 19.10 4.40
CA VAL A 56 -8.02 17.69 4.75
C VAL A 56 -6.73 16.94 4.46
N ARG A 57 -6.45 15.92 5.27
CA ARG A 57 -5.42 14.91 5.04
C ARG A 57 -5.99 13.53 5.32
N THR A 58 -6.08 12.68 4.31
CA THR A 58 -6.40 11.25 4.51
C THR A 58 -5.21 10.55 5.13
N MET A 59 -5.46 9.69 6.12
CA MET A 59 -4.39 8.92 6.76
C MET A 59 -3.87 7.80 5.86
N ALA A 60 -2.59 7.47 6.01
CA ALA A 60 -2.04 6.23 5.50
C ALA A 60 -2.43 5.03 6.37
N GLU A 61 -2.41 3.83 5.80
CA GLU A 61 -2.87 2.62 6.50
C GLU A 61 -1.95 2.18 7.66
N TRP A 62 -0.67 2.59 7.65
CA TRP A 62 0.29 2.30 8.72
C TRP A 62 0.26 3.31 9.88
N GLU A 63 -0.63 4.31 9.83
CA GLU A 63 -0.83 5.25 10.93
C GLU A 63 -1.65 4.61 12.07
N GLU A 64 -1.69 5.28 13.22
CA GLU A 64 -2.30 4.75 14.44
C GLU A 64 -3.82 4.56 14.29
N LEU A 65 -4.26 3.33 14.54
CA LEU A 65 -5.66 2.92 14.50
C LEU A 65 -6.24 2.86 15.91
N GLN A 66 -7.40 3.50 16.11
CA GLN A 66 -8.23 3.24 17.30
C GLN A 66 -9.12 2.01 17.11
N GLY A 67 -9.39 1.61 15.86
CA GLY A 67 -10.17 0.42 15.60
C GLY A 67 -10.07 -0.15 14.19
N LEU A 68 -10.66 -1.33 14.03
CA LEU A 68 -10.78 -2.07 12.78
C LEU A 68 -12.24 -2.49 12.60
N LEU A 69 -12.81 -2.23 11.42
CA LEU A 69 -14.17 -2.59 11.04
C LEU A 69 -14.18 -3.85 10.16
N ILE A 70 -15.04 -4.81 10.52
CA ILE A 70 -15.35 -5.98 9.71
C ILE A 70 -16.86 -6.17 9.58
N GLY A 71 -17.31 -6.66 8.41
CA GLY A 71 -18.67 -7.15 8.21
C GLY A 71 -18.74 -8.65 8.46
N TRP A 72 -19.55 -9.11 9.43
CA TRP A 72 -19.64 -10.54 9.74
C TRP A 72 -20.58 -11.30 8.80
N LYS A 73 -20.11 -11.55 7.58
CA LYS A 73 -20.83 -12.29 6.54
C LYS A 73 -19.85 -13.16 5.77
N GLN A 74 -20.19 -14.41 5.48
CA GLN A 74 -19.26 -15.35 4.82
C GLN A 74 -17.95 -15.56 5.59
N PHE A 75 -17.11 -16.49 5.11
CA PHE A 75 -15.71 -16.69 5.54
C PHE A 75 -15.46 -16.64 7.05
N SER A 76 -16.34 -17.22 7.86
CA SER A 76 -16.34 -17.08 9.32
C SER A 76 -15.02 -17.48 9.97
N SER A 77 -14.33 -18.50 9.44
CA SER A 77 -12.98 -18.87 9.90
C SER A 77 -11.95 -17.77 9.69
N MET A 78 -11.96 -17.10 8.53
CA MET A 78 -11.06 -15.97 8.25
C MET A 78 -11.35 -14.78 9.16
N LEU A 79 -12.63 -14.41 9.28
CA LEU A 79 -13.07 -13.32 10.14
C LEU A 79 -12.73 -13.59 11.61
N THR A 80 -12.83 -14.85 12.07
CA THR A 80 -12.44 -15.25 13.42
C THR A 80 -10.96 -14.99 13.68
N GLU A 81 -10.08 -15.34 12.75
CA GLU A 81 -8.64 -15.11 12.90
C GLU A 81 -8.28 -13.62 12.75
N ILE A 82 -9.00 -12.86 11.91
CA ILE A 82 -8.85 -11.40 11.87
C ILE A 82 -9.19 -10.79 13.24
N VAL A 83 -10.33 -11.17 13.85
CA VAL A 83 -10.72 -10.68 15.18
C VAL A 83 -9.68 -11.07 16.23
N ARG A 84 -9.16 -12.30 16.17
CA ARG A 84 -8.15 -12.81 17.10
C ARG A 84 -6.92 -11.92 17.16
N GLU A 85 -6.42 -11.51 16.01
CA GLU A 85 -5.23 -10.68 15.92
C GLU A 85 -5.55 -9.20 16.15
N ALA A 86 -6.61 -8.68 15.53
CA ALA A 86 -6.96 -7.26 15.60
C ALA A 86 -7.29 -6.79 17.02
N LYS A 87 -7.98 -7.61 17.83
CA LYS A 87 -8.38 -7.21 19.19
C LYS A 87 -7.20 -7.01 20.15
N LYS A 88 -6.02 -7.54 19.81
CA LYS A 88 -4.78 -7.33 20.57
C LYS A 88 -4.23 -5.92 20.38
N GLU A 89 -4.58 -5.28 19.27
CA GLU A 89 -4.00 -4.02 18.80
C GLU A 89 -4.97 -2.84 18.94
N CYS A 90 -6.27 -3.04 18.70
CA CYS A 90 -7.27 -1.99 18.71
C CYS A 90 -8.71 -2.53 18.92
N MET A 91 -9.70 -1.64 18.97
CA MET A 91 -11.12 -2.00 19.04
C MET A 91 -11.59 -2.64 17.72
N VAL A 92 -12.24 -3.80 17.77
CA VAL A 92 -12.84 -4.42 16.58
C VAL A 92 -14.34 -4.14 16.54
N TYR A 93 -14.78 -3.40 15.53
CA TYR A 93 -16.19 -3.15 15.25
C TYR A 93 -16.72 -4.25 14.31
N ILE A 94 -17.64 -5.07 14.80
CA ILE A 94 -18.19 -6.20 14.06
C ILE A 94 -19.63 -5.90 13.66
N VAL A 95 -19.84 -5.58 12.39
CA VAL A 95 -21.19 -5.39 11.83
C VAL A 95 -21.86 -6.74 11.64
N THR A 96 -23.07 -6.92 12.20
CA THR A 96 -23.75 -8.22 12.16
C THR A 96 -25.26 -8.09 12.23
N ASN A 97 -25.98 -9.01 11.60
CA ASN A 97 -27.43 -9.18 11.78
C ASN A 97 -27.77 -10.19 12.89
N ASN A 98 -26.77 -10.90 13.44
CA ASN A 98 -26.98 -11.96 14.41
C ASN A 98 -25.82 -12.04 15.39
N ARG A 99 -25.77 -11.12 16.36
CA ARG A 99 -24.72 -11.09 17.39
C ARG A 99 -24.55 -12.42 18.14
N ILE A 100 -25.63 -13.18 18.36
CA ILE A 100 -25.57 -14.42 19.13
C ILE A 100 -24.73 -15.46 18.37
N SER A 101 -24.93 -15.56 17.06
CA SER A 101 -24.14 -16.45 16.21
C SER A 101 -22.66 -16.06 16.18
N VAL A 102 -22.36 -14.77 16.07
CA VAL A 102 -20.97 -14.27 16.09
C VAL A 102 -20.32 -14.55 17.43
N TYR A 103 -20.99 -14.18 18.53
CA TYR A 103 -20.53 -14.44 19.89
C TYR A 103 -20.20 -15.92 20.10
N ASN A 104 -21.10 -16.83 19.72
CA ASN A 104 -20.86 -18.26 19.87
C ASN A 104 -19.66 -18.73 19.03
N THR A 105 -19.51 -18.21 17.80
CA THR A 105 -18.37 -18.55 16.93
C THR A 105 -17.05 -18.12 17.55
N LEU A 106 -16.96 -16.87 18.01
CA LEU A 106 -15.77 -16.31 18.66
C LEU A 106 -15.46 -17.03 19.98
N ASN A 107 -16.46 -17.26 20.83
CA ASN A 107 -16.30 -17.94 22.11
C ASN A 107 -15.83 -19.40 21.93
N ASN A 108 -16.38 -20.13 20.94
CA ASN A 108 -15.91 -21.47 20.60
C ASN A 108 -14.46 -21.48 20.08
N ALA A 109 -14.02 -20.38 19.47
CA ALA A 109 -12.63 -20.18 19.05
C ALA A 109 -11.71 -19.65 20.17
N GLY A 110 -12.22 -19.55 21.41
CA GLY A 110 -11.47 -19.08 22.57
C GLY A 110 -11.20 -17.57 22.57
N ILE A 111 -11.99 -16.78 21.85
CA ILE A 111 -11.86 -15.33 21.77
C ILE A 111 -12.89 -14.68 22.70
N ASP A 112 -12.44 -13.97 23.72
CA ASP A 112 -13.34 -13.21 24.60
C ASP A 112 -13.92 -12.00 23.86
N THR A 113 -15.19 -11.71 24.09
CA THR A 113 -15.90 -10.59 23.43
C THR A 113 -16.17 -9.42 24.38
N LEU A 114 -15.51 -9.39 25.53
CA LEU A 114 -15.67 -8.33 26.54
C LEU A 114 -14.59 -7.25 26.40
N THR A 115 -13.46 -7.58 25.78
CA THR A 115 -12.34 -6.65 25.56
C THR A 115 -12.15 -6.37 24.07
N ASN A 116 -12.04 -5.08 23.72
CA ASN A 116 -11.71 -4.62 22.37
C ASN A 116 -12.61 -5.19 21.25
N ILE A 117 -13.87 -5.50 21.56
CA ILE A 117 -14.88 -5.90 20.57
C ILE A 117 -16.17 -5.12 20.82
N THR A 118 -16.71 -4.53 19.75
CA THR A 118 -18.02 -3.87 19.74
C THR A 118 -18.86 -4.47 18.62
N PHE A 119 -20.04 -5.03 18.96
CA PHE A 119 -21.02 -5.47 17.98
C PHE A 119 -21.84 -4.28 17.47
N VAL A 120 -22.02 -4.20 16.16
CA VAL A 120 -22.82 -3.18 15.48
C VAL A 120 -23.99 -3.87 14.79
N ASP A 121 -25.13 -3.92 15.46
CA ASP A 121 -26.31 -4.66 15.00
C ASP A 121 -27.14 -3.85 14.00
N ILE A 122 -26.72 -3.87 12.73
CA ILE A 122 -27.41 -3.18 11.62
C ILE A 122 -27.54 -4.09 10.39
N PRO A 123 -28.50 -3.81 9.49
CA PRO A 123 -28.51 -4.38 8.15
C PRO A 123 -27.21 -4.08 7.40
N PHE A 124 -26.73 -5.05 6.62
CA PHE A 124 -25.64 -4.89 5.65
C PHE A 124 -25.73 -6.03 4.61
N ASN A 125 -25.21 -5.81 3.41
CA ASN A 125 -25.36 -6.70 2.27
C ASN A 125 -24.17 -7.64 2.05
N SER A 126 -22.93 -7.25 2.34
CA SER A 126 -21.75 -8.05 1.98
C SER A 126 -20.60 -7.99 3.01
N VAL A 127 -19.57 -8.81 2.81
CA VAL A 127 -18.40 -8.90 3.72
C VAL A 127 -17.33 -7.83 3.44
N TRP A 128 -17.45 -7.12 2.31
CA TRP A 128 -16.38 -6.33 1.70
C TRP A 128 -16.22 -4.95 2.35
N SER A 129 -16.00 -4.93 3.67
CA SER A 129 -15.98 -3.69 4.47
C SER A 129 -14.89 -2.70 4.07
N ARG A 130 -13.85 -3.14 3.36
CA ARG A 130 -12.87 -2.26 2.74
C ARG A 130 -13.51 -1.29 1.77
N ASP A 131 -14.44 -1.79 0.99
CA ASP A 131 -14.98 -1.10 -0.17
C ASP A 131 -16.00 -0.03 0.24
N TYR A 132 -16.91 -0.41 1.15
CA TYR A 132 -17.99 0.46 1.60
C TYR A 132 -17.70 1.14 2.94
N GLY A 133 -16.63 0.76 3.66
CA GLY A 133 -16.38 1.23 5.02
C GLY A 133 -15.91 2.69 5.10
N PRO A 134 -15.98 3.30 6.30
CA PRO A 134 -15.70 4.72 6.50
C PRO A 134 -14.23 5.06 6.23
N TRP A 135 -13.96 6.09 5.43
CA TRP A 135 -12.62 6.63 5.29
C TRP A 135 -12.28 7.57 6.44
N SER A 136 -11.09 7.40 7.01
CA SER A 136 -10.56 8.25 8.08
C SER A 136 -9.69 9.35 7.48
N ALA A 137 -10.00 10.60 7.79
CA ALA A 137 -9.20 11.75 7.41
C ALA A 137 -9.14 12.77 8.54
N TYR A 138 -8.25 13.75 8.44
CA TYR A 138 -8.03 14.75 9.46
C TYR A 138 -8.14 16.17 8.92
N THR A 139 -8.76 17.07 9.68
CA THR A 139 -8.58 18.50 9.46
C THR A 139 -7.17 18.93 9.87
N ASN A 140 -6.59 19.89 9.14
CA ASN A 140 -5.31 20.53 9.48
C ASN A 140 -4.19 19.52 9.84
N ASP A 141 -4.14 18.41 9.09
CA ASP A 141 -3.28 17.22 9.23
C ASP A 141 -3.54 16.32 10.44
N VAL A 142 -3.81 16.88 11.64
CA VAL A 142 -3.87 16.12 12.91
C VAL A 142 -4.91 16.66 13.92
N ASP A 143 -5.78 17.58 13.49
CA ASP A 143 -6.61 18.37 14.40
C ASP A 143 -7.95 17.73 14.75
N SER A 144 -8.69 17.16 13.81
CA SER A 144 -9.92 16.44 14.13
C SER A 144 -10.15 15.31 13.14
N LEU A 145 -10.48 14.13 13.66
CA LEU A 145 -10.85 12.98 12.83
C LEU A 145 -12.19 13.26 12.15
N LEU A 146 -12.26 12.95 10.85
CA LEU A 146 -13.42 13.03 10.00
C LEU A 146 -13.71 11.64 9.45
N THR A 147 -14.98 11.35 9.24
CA THR A 147 -15.42 10.21 8.45
C THR A 147 -15.86 10.69 7.08
N ILE A 148 -15.26 10.11 6.04
CA ILE A 148 -15.64 10.35 4.65
C ILE A 148 -16.31 9.09 4.12
N ASP A 149 -17.40 9.30 3.41
CA ASP A 149 -18.23 8.26 2.82
C ASP A 149 -18.43 8.55 1.34
N TRP A 150 -18.20 7.55 0.49
CA TRP A 150 -18.37 7.65 -0.94
C TRP A 150 -19.67 6.98 -1.36
N ILE A 151 -20.17 7.26 -2.58
CA ILE A 151 -21.23 6.39 -3.12
C ILE A 151 -20.59 5.04 -3.41
N TYR A 152 -20.98 3.98 -2.70
CA TYR A 152 -20.43 2.66 -2.95
C TYR A 152 -20.77 2.18 -4.37
N ASN A 153 -19.77 1.70 -5.11
CA ASN A 153 -19.90 1.22 -6.50
C ASN A 153 -20.63 -0.13 -6.66
N ARG A 154 -21.44 -0.54 -5.70
CA ARG A 154 -22.34 -1.70 -5.79
C ARG A 154 -23.73 -1.27 -5.34
N PRO A 155 -24.82 -1.80 -5.93
CA PRO A 155 -26.18 -1.49 -5.51
C PRO A 155 -26.56 -2.28 -4.24
N ARG A 156 -25.81 -2.00 -3.18
CA ARG A 156 -25.83 -2.62 -1.85
C ARG A 156 -26.09 -1.51 -0.82
N PRO A 157 -27.34 -1.02 -0.73
CA PRO A 157 -27.66 0.19 0.04
C PRO A 157 -27.43 0.03 1.54
N ASP A 158 -27.52 -1.19 2.09
CA ASP A 158 -27.25 -1.41 3.52
C ASP A 158 -25.74 -1.36 3.82
N ASP A 159 -24.90 -1.83 2.88
CA ASP A 159 -23.44 -1.64 2.97
C ASP A 159 -23.08 -0.14 2.92
N ASP A 160 -23.68 0.58 1.98
CA ASP A 160 -23.48 2.03 1.74
C ASP A 160 -24.09 2.93 2.86
N GLN A 161 -24.61 2.34 3.93
CA GLN A 161 -25.11 3.01 5.13
C GLN A 161 -24.21 2.76 6.35
N VAL A 162 -23.33 1.76 6.30
CA VAL A 162 -22.44 1.40 7.40
C VAL A 162 -21.54 2.58 7.83
N PRO A 163 -20.91 3.36 6.93
CA PRO A 163 -20.09 4.51 7.32
C PRO A 163 -20.81 5.52 8.19
N VAL A 164 -22.09 5.78 7.92
CA VAL A 164 -22.93 6.71 8.69
C VAL A 164 -23.14 6.18 10.12
N THR A 165 -23.43 4.89 10.28
CA THR A 165 -23.57 4.29 11.61
C THR A 165 -22.26 4.32 12.38
N ILE A 166 -21.14 3.99 11.72
CA ILE A 166 -19.83 4.01 12.36
C ILE A 166 -19.44 5.43 12.76
N ALA A 167 -19.64 6.44 11.91
CA ALA A 167 -19.38 7.84 12.23
C ALA A 167 -20.14 8.31 13.48
N GLY A 168 -21.42 7.93 13.59
CA GLY A 168 -22.21 8.21 14.79
C GLY A 168 -21.68 7.48 16.05
N LEU A 169 -21.20 6.25 15.89
CA LEU A 169 -20.67 5.45 17.00
C LEU A 169 -19.33 5.98 17.52
N ILE A 170 -18.43 6.42 16.64
CA ILE A 170 -17.11 6.97 17.00
C ILE A 170 -17.12 8.50 17.15
N ASN A 171 -18.29 9.11 17.00
CA ASN A 171 -18.55 10.55 17.15
C ASN A 171 -17.66 11.45 16.26
N THR A 172 -17.61 11.14 14.97
CA THR A 172 -16.87 11.91 13.96
C THR A 172 -17.81 12.67 13.03
N PRO A 173 -17.43 13.89 12.58
CA PRO A 173 -18.14 14.56 11.50
C PRO A 173 -18.14 13.71 10.22
N LEU A 174 -19.32 13.53 9.62
CA LEU A 174 -19.53 12.75 8.40
C LEU A 174 -19.58 13.67 7.17
N TYR A 175 -18.81 13.32 6.14
CA TYR A 175 -18.81 13.98 4.83
C TYR A 175 -19.06 12.95 3.74
N GLN A 176 -20.17 13.09 3.02
CA GLN A 176 -20.57 12.18 1.95
C GLN A 176 -20.42 12.81 0.56
N THR A 177 -20.01 12.03 -0.44
CA THR A 177 -19.92 12.45 -1.85
C THR A 177 -21.20 12.10 -2.62
N THR A 178 -22.37 12.48 -2.08
CA THR A 178 -23.71 12.13 -2.63
C THR A 178 -24.41 13.28 -3.34
N SER A 179 -23.83 14.48 -3.34
CA SER A 179 -24.43 15.70 -3.87
C SER A 179 -23.59 16.32 -4.98
N SER A 180 -24.24 16.71 -6.07
CA SER A 180 -23.60 17.46 -7.15
C SER A 180 -23.06 18.82 -6.68
N PRO A 181 -21.87 19.26 -7.13
CA PRO A 181 -21.00 18.67 -8.15
C PRO A 181 -19.97 17.68 -7.60
N TYR A 182 -20.17 17.15 -6.39
CA TYR A 182 -19.23 16.30 -5.67
C TYR A 182 -19.67 14.84 -5.59
N ASP A 183 -20.61 14.43 -6.45
CA ASP A 183 -21.18 13.09 -6.43
C ASP A 183 -20.20 12.04 -6.99
N LEU A 184 -19.45 11.37 -6.11
CA LEU A 184 -18.39 10.44 -6.50
C LEU A 184 -18.73 9.00 -6.14
N ILE A 185 -18.73 8.15 -7.16
CA ILE A 185 -18.80 6.69 -7.03
C ILE A 185 -17.38 6.16 -6.81
N HIS A 186 -17.16 5.42 -5.74
CA HIS A 186 -15.85 4.84 -5.48
C HIS A 186 -15.95 3.58 -4.61
N THR A 187 -14.80 3.04 -4.26
CA THR A 187 -14.63 1.78 -3.54
C THR A 187 -13.25 1.73 -2.95
N GLY A 188 -13.17 1.35 -1.68
CA GLY A 188 -11.93 1.45 -0.94
C GLY A 188 -10.81 0.51 -1.38
N GLY A 189 -11.08 -0.66 -1.95
CA GLY A 189 -10.02 -1.53 -2.46
C GLY A 189 -9.28 -0.96 -3.69
N ASN A 190 -9.90 0.01 -4.38
CA ASN A 190 -9.26 0.73 -5.47
C ASN A 190 -8.62 2.06 -5.04
N PHE A 191 -8.36 2.30 -3.75
CA PHE A 191 -7.70 3.53 -3.29
C PHE A 191 -6.68 3.26 -2.18
N MET A 192 -5.50 3.87 -2.30
CA MET A 192 -4.48 3.92 -1.27
C MET A 192 -3.78 5.28 -1.29
N CYS A 193 -3.28 5.75 -0.16
CA CYS A 193 -2.54 7.01 -0.09
C CYS A 193 -1.32 6.94 0.82
N ASP A 194 -0.36 7.85 0.58
CA ASP A 194 0.89 7.95 1.34
C ASP A 194 0.75 8.72 2.67
N GLY A 195 -0.44 9.26 2.95
CA GLY A 195 -0.70 10.10 4.13
C GLY A 195 -0.25 11.56 3.98
N PHE A 196 0.36 11.92 2.84
CA PHE A 196 0.96 13.21 2.53
C PHE A 196 0.49 13.78 1.17
N GLY A 197 -0.74 13.44 0.78
CA GLY A 197 -1.41 14.04 -0.39
C GLY A 197 -1.17 13.33 -1.71
N THR A 198 -0.48 12.17 -1.74
CA THR A 198 -0.45 11.29 -2.92
C THR A 198 -1.45 10.15 -2.76
N GLY A 199 -2.36 10.01 -3.73
CA GLY A 199 -3.31 8.89 -3.82
C GLY A 199 -3.05 8.05 -5.06
N PHE A 200 -3.43 6.78 -5.01
CA PHE A 200 -3.30 5.82 -6.10
C PHE A 200 -4.61 5.09 -6.33
N SER A 201 -4.96 4.90 -7.61
CA SER A 201 -6.10 4.07 -8.04
C SER A 201 -5.86 3.47 -9.41
N SER A 202 -6.63 2.46 -9.79
CA SER A 202 -6.80 2.10 -11.19
C SER A 202 -7.78 3.06 -11.86
N ASN A 203 -7.82 3.06 -13.19
CA ASN A 203 -8.77 3.84 -13.99
C ASN A 203 -10.23 3.41 -13.79
N LEU A 204 -10.53 2.43 -12.94
CA LEU A 204 -11.90 2.15 -12.49
C LEU A 204 -12.58 3.40 -11.92
N ILE A 205 -11.84 4.27 -11.20
CA ILE A 205 -12.39 5.54 -10.70
C ILE A 205 -12.91 6.45 -11.81
N VAL A 206 -12.28 6.42 -12.98
CA VAL A 206 -12.72 7.19 -14.16
C VAL A 206 -13.87 6.48 -14.86
N ASN A 207 -13.76 5.16 -15.04
CA ASN A 207 -14.74 4.35 -15.77
C ASN A 207 -16.11 4.33 -15.06
N GLU A 208 -16.14 4.35 -13.73
CA GLU A 208 -17.38 4.35 -12.93
C GLU A 208 -17.97 5.75 -12.70
N ASN A 209 -17.25 6.82 -13.07
CA ASN A 209 -17.71 8.21 -12.96
C ASN A 209 -17.74 8.91 -14.34
N PRO A 210 -18.49 8.41 -15.33
CA PRO A 210 -18.50 8.98 -16.69
C PRO A 210 -19.06 10.40 -16.77
N ASN A 211 -19.76 10.85 -15.72
CA ASN A 211 -20.30 12.21 -15.61
C ASN A 211 -19.29 13.21 -15.03
N HIS A 212 -18.10 12.76 -14.63
CA HIS A 212 -17.01 13.60 -14.17
C HIS A 212 -15.80 13.50 -15.10
N THR A 213 -15.23 14.65 -15.42
CA THR A 213 -13.89 14.73 -16.01
C THR A 213 -12.84 14.29 -14.98
N ILE A 214 -11.66 13.88 -15.47
CA ILE A 214 -10.53 13.53 -14.59
C ILE A 214 -10.17 14.69 -13.65
N ALA A 215 -10.22 15.94 -14.15
CA ALA A 215 -9.94 17.13 -13.34
C ALA A 215 -10.99 17.38 -12.25
N GLU A 216 -12.26 17.03 -12.50
CA GLU A 216 -13.31 17.09 -11.48
C GLU A 216 -13.12 16.00 -10.43
N ILE A 217 -12.79 14.77 -10.83
CA ILE A 217 -12.42 13.69 -9.90
C ILE A 217 -11.25 14.13 -9.02
N ASP A 218 -10.19 14.71 -9.60
CA ASP A 218 -9.04 15.22 -8.86
C ASP A 218 -9.44 16.34 -7.89
N THR A 219 -10.34 17.22 -8.31
CA THR A 219 -10.87 18.29 -7.44
C THR A 219 -11.68 17.73 -6.28
N ILE A 220 -12.52 16.71 -6.51
CA ILE A 220 -13.30 16.05 -5.45
C ILE A 220 -12.36 15.37 -4.46
N MET A 221 -11.39 14.58 -4.95
CA MET A 221 -10.41 13.89 -4.11
C MET A 221 -9.51 14.87 -3.34
N LYS A 222 -9.17 16.02 -3.93
CA LYS A 222 -8.45 17.06 -3.20
C LYS A 222 -9.29 17.64 -2.05
N LYS A 223 -10.56 17.94 -2.31
CA LYS A 223 -11.46 18.59 -1.33
C LYS A 223 -11.88 17.66 -0.20
N PHE A 224 -12.24 16.42 -0.51
CA PHE A 224 -12.70 15.46 0.48
C PHE A 224 -11.54 14.73 1.11
N MET A 225 -10.57 14.24 0.32
CA MET A 225 -9.52 13.34 0.79
C MET A 225 -8.15 14.02 0.98
N GLY A 226 -8.00 15.29 0.61
CA GLY A 226 -6.73 15.99 0.73
C GLY A 226 -5.68 15.62 -0.31
N ILE A 227 -6.05 14.89 -1.37
CA ILE A 227 -5.10 14.37 -2.37
C ILE A 227 -4.70 15.45 -3.38
N ASP A 228 -3.45 15.89 -3.33
CA ASP A 228 -2.83 16.81 -4.29
C ASP A 228 -2.41 16.14 -5.59
N ARG A 229 -1.93 14.90 -5.48
CA ARG A 229 -1.40 14.12 -6.59
C ARG A 229 -2.13 12.79 -6.65
N TYR A 230 -3.06 12.67 -7.59
CA TYR A 230 -3.86 11.45 -7.73
C TYR A 230 -3.42 10.61 -8.93
N ILE A 231 -2.55 9.64 -8.67
CA ILE A 231 -1.96 8.75 -9.68
C ILE A 231 -2.97 7.68 -10.05
N LYS A 232 -3.28 7.57 -11.35
CA LYS A 232 -4.23 6.59 -11.88
C LYS A 232 -3.53 5.69 -12.88
N MET A 233 -3.77 4.39 -12.78
CA MET A 233 -3.14 3.38 -13.63
C MET A 233 -4.18 2.67 -14.51
N PRO A 234 -3.84 2.27 -15.74
CA PRO A 234 -4.67 1.36 -16.52
C PRO A 234 -5.15 0.15 -15.72
N VAL A 235 -6.41 -0.23 -15.90
CA VAL A 235 -6.98 -1.44 -15.29
C VAL A 235 -6.27 -2.68 -15.81
N LEU A 236 -6.26 -3.74 -14.99
CA LEU A 236 -5.62 -5.00 -15.37
C LEU A 236 -6.60 -5.89 -16.16
N PRO A 237 -6.15 -6.56 -17.24
CA PRO A 237 -7.00 -7.42 -18.07
C PRO A 237 -7.71 -8.58 -17.37
N TYR A 238 -7.06 -9.21 -16.37
CA TYR A 238 -7.58 -10.44 -15.73
C TYR A 238 -8.05 -10.24 -14.28
N ASP A 239 -7.71 -9.13 -13.62
CA ASP A 239 -8.38 -8.68 -12.41
C ASP A 239 -9.81 -8.23 -12.73
N ALA A 240 -10.80 -9.05 -12.39
CA ALA A 240 -12.20 -8.80 -12.70
C ALA A 240 -12.87 -7.69 -11.86
N ILE A 241 -12.22 -7.18 -10.82
CA ILE A 241 -12.72 -6.05 -10.02
C ILE A 241 -11.92 -4.77 -10.23
N HIS A 242 -10.73 -4.86 -10.84
CA HIS A 242 -9.84 -3.75 -11.17
C HIS A 242 -9.36 -2.95 -9.95
N HIS A 243 -9.13 -3.61 -8.81
CA HIS A 243 -8.71 -2.97 -7.57
C HIS A 243 -7.19 -2.99 -7.44
N ILE A 244 -6.61 -1.86 -6.99
CA ILE A 244 -5.14 -1.78 -6.80
C ILE A 244 -4.65 -2.65 -5.64
N ASP A 245 -5.47 -2.88 -4.61
CA ASP A 245 -5.09 -3.72 -3.46
C ASP A 245 -4.86 -5.20 -3.81
N MET A 246 -5.28 -5.63 -5.00
CA MET A 246 -5.03 -6.97 -5.52
C MET A 246 -3.62 -7.15 -6.09
N HIS A 247 -2.88 -6.07 -6.35
CA HIS A 247 -1.55 -6.14 -6.97
C HIS A 247 -0.52 -5.12 -6.48
N MET A 248 -0.91 -4.21 -5.59
CA MET A 248 -0.08 -3.14 -5.05
C MET A 248 -0.41 -2.89 -3.57
N LYS A 249 0.60 -2.54 -2.77
CA LYS A 249 0.43 -2.00 -1.42
C LYS A 249 1.50 -0.98 -1.08
N LEU A 250 1.14 0.14 -0.46
CA LEU A 250 2.12 1.04 0.19
C LEU A 250 2.51 0.47 1.56
N LEU A 251 3.81 0.35 1.82
CA LEU A 251 4.34 -0.12 3.12
C LEU A 251 4.78 1.02 4.03
N ASN A 252 5.10 2.17 3.43
CA ASN A 252 5.42 3.44 4.08
C ASN A 252 5.32 4.55 3.01
N GLU A 253 5.75 5.76 3.37
CA GLU A 253 5.65 6.96 2.55
C GLU A 253 6.41 6.89 1.20
N GLU A 254 7.33 5.93 1.02
CA GLU A 254 8.16 5.81 -0.17
C GLU A 254 8.30 4.38 -0.74
N THR A 255 7.65 3.37 -0.15
CA THR A 255 7.87 1.96 -0.51
C THR A 255 6.60 1.31 -1.05
N LEU A 256 6.68 0.80 -2.28
CA LEU A 256 5.63 0.06 -2.97
C LEU A 256 5.93 -1.43 -2.97
N LEU A 257 5.03 -2.23 -2.43
CA LEU A 257 4.97 -3.68 -2.62
C LEU A 257 4.15 -3.98 -3.87
N MET A 258 4.77 -4.61 -4.87
CA MET A 258 4.16 -4.87 -6.18
C MET A 258 4.13 -6.37 -6.49
N GLY A 259 2.95 -6.87 -6.84
CA GLY A 259 2.76 -8.24 -7.32
C GLY A 259 3.65 -8.55 -8.53
N GLN A 260 4.16 -9.77 -8.61
CA GLN A 260 5.01 -10.22 -9.70
C GLN A 260 4.58 -11.60 -10.19
N TYR A 261 4.04 -11.63 -11.40
CA TYR A 261 3.83 -12.86 -12.14
C TYR A 261 5.13 -13.32 -12.82
N PRO A 262 5.23 -14.59 -13.23
CA PRO A 262 6.21 -14.98 -14.23
C PRO A 262 6.10 -14.13 -15.50
N GLN A 263 7.20 -13.99 -16.23
CA GLN A 263 7.24 -13.16 -17.43
C GLN A 263 6.17 -13.57 -18.45
N GLY A 264 5.35 -12.60 -18.90
CA GLY A 264 4.33 -12.82 -19.92
C GLY A 264 3.04 -13.50 -19.44
N VAL A 265 2.92 -13.80 -18.15
CA VAL A 265 1.77 -14.50 -17.58
C VAL A 265 0.73 -13.52 -17.02
N ALA A 266 -0.54 -13.78 -17.30
CA ALA A 266 -1.70 -13.05 -16.78
C ALA A 266 -1.50 -11.53 -16.86
N ASP A 267 -1.69 -10.82 -15.74
CA ASP A 267 -1.57 -9.36 -15.65
C ASP A 267 -0.13 -8.88 -15.52
N GLY A 268 0.86 -9.79 -15.49
CA GLY A 268 2.29 -9.46 -15.37
C GLY A 268 2.74 -8.32 -16.29
N PRO A 269 2.54 -8.41 -17.61
CA PRO A 269 2.92 -7.34 -18.54
C PRO A 269 2.30 -5.98 -18.22
N GLN A 270 1.04 -5.93 -17.81
CA GLN A 270 0.36 -4.66 -17.49
C GLN A 270 0.80 -4.11 -16.13
N ILE A 271 1.06 -4.98 -15.14
CA ILE A 271 1.61 -4.58 -13.84
C ILE A 271 3.00 -3.95 -14.02
N GLU A 272 3.88 -4.53 -14.85
CA GLU A 272 5.19 -3.93 -15.14
C GLU A 272 5.07 -2.58 -15.85
N ALA A 273 4.14 -2.46 -16.81
CA ALA A 273 3.89 -1.20 -17.51
C ALA A 273 3.37 -0.10 -16.57
N ASN A 274 2.43 -0.45 -15.68
CA ASN A 274 1.90 0.45 -14.66
C ASN A 274 3.00 0.89 -13.68
N LEU A 275 3.83 -0.04 -13.22
CA LEU A 275 4.96 0.24 -12.35
C LEU A 275 6.00 1.16 -13.00
N LEU A 276 6.34 0.91 -14.28
CA LEU A 276 7.26 1.76 -15.04
C LEU A 276 6.69 3.17 -15.20
N TYR A 277 5.39 3.30 -15.48
CA TYR A 277 4.71 4.59 -15.52
C TYR A 277 4.85 5.33 -14.18
N VAL A 278 4.58 4.67 -13.05
CA VAL A 278 4.71 5.30 -11.73
C VAL A 278 6.13 5.77 -11.46
N THR A 279 7.10 4.87 -11.61
CA THR A 279 8.52 5.12 -11.27
C THR A 279 9.22 6.08 -12.20
N SER A 280 8.73 6.25 -13.43
CA SER A 280 9.31 7.19 -14.40
C SER A 280 8.74 8.60 -14.29
N ASN A 281 7.58 8.79 -13.65
CA ASN A 281 6.88 10.07 -13.63
C ASN A 281 6.74 10.68 -12.22
N PHE A 282 6.91 9.88 -11.16
CA PHE A 282 6.62 10.33 -9.81
C PHE A 282 7.68 9.88 -8.80
N ASN A 283 8.04 10.82 -7.92
CA ASN A 283 8.83 10.56 -6.72
C ASN A 283 7.90 10.40 -5.49
N SER A 284 8.42 9.79 -4.43
CA SER A 284 7.80 9.74 -3.10
C SER A 284 7.56 11.14 -2.53
N VAL A 285 6.86 11.23 -1.40
CA VAL A 285 6.69 12.50 -0.67
C VAL A 285 8.02 13.16 -0.31
N PHE A 286 9.09 12.37 -0.14
CA PHE A 286 10.42 12.89 0.17
C PHE A 286 11.18 13.43 -1.04
N GLY A 287 10.58 13.39 -2.24
CA GLY A 287 11.20 13.86 -3.47
C GLY A 287 12.21 12.89 -4.08
N THR A 288 12.38 11.70 -3.52
CA THR A 288 13.21 10.60 -4.04
C THR A 288 12.37 9.57 -4.81
N PRO A 289 12.96 8.76 -5.70
CA PRO A 289 12.23 7.67 -6.35
C PRO A 289 11.59 6.70 -5.35
N TYR A 290 10.44 6.11 -5.71
CA TYR A 290 9.83 5.06 -4.91
C TYR A 290 10.74 3.83 -4.80
N LYS A 291 10.83 3.24 -3.61
CA LYS A 291 11.44 1.94 -3.36
C LYS A 291 10.45 0.85 -3.76
N ILE A 292 10.89 -0.11 -4.56
CA ILE A 292 10.01 -1.18 -5.05
C ILE A 292 10.41 -2.51 -4.43
N ILE A 293 9.45 -3.18 -3.79
CA ILE A 293 9.57 -4.55 -3.30
C ILE A 293 8.66 -5.44 -4.13
N ARG A 294 9.18 -6.53 -4.67
CA ARG A 294 8.41 -7.48 -5.48
C ARG A 294 7.91 -8.64 -4.62
N ILE A 295 6.66 -9.04 -4.82
CA ILE A 295 6.06 -10.19 -4.14
C ILE A 295 5.42 -11.14 -5.17
N PRO A 296 5.65 -12.46 -5.09
CA PRO A 296 5.18 -13.37 -6.13
C PRO A 296 3.65 -13.43 -6.18
N MET A 297 3.07 -13.51 -7.37
CA MET A 297 1.66 -13.86 -7.59
C MET A 297 1.59 -15.36 -7.91
N PRO A 298 1.13 -16.21 -6.97
CA PRO A 298 1.18 -17.66 -7.16
C PRO A 298 0.09 -18.14 -8.12
N ALA A 299 0.34 -19.29 -8.76
CA ALA A 299 -0.69 -20.01 -9.51
C ALA A 299 -1.65 -20.72 -8.55
N ASP A 300 -2.92 -20.76 -8.89
CA ASP A 300 -3.91 -21.62 -8.26
C ASP A 300 -3.88 -23.00 -8.95
N ASN A 301 -3.38 -24.02 -8.25
CA ASN A 301 -3.28 -25.39 -8.77
C ASN A 301 -2.59 -25.49 -10.15
N GLY A 302 -1.60 -24.62 -10.40
CA GLY A 302 -0.86 -24.56 -11.65
C GLY A 302 -1.51 -23.72 -12.76
N ALA A 303 -2.68 -23.14 -12.52
CA ALA A 303 -3.36 -22.21 -13.41
C ALA A 303 -3.23 -20.76 -12.92
N TYR A 304 -3.21 -19.84 -13.88
CA TYR A 304 -3.23 -18.40 -13.63
C TYR A 304 -4.54 -17.78 -14.15
N PRO A 305 -4.88 -16.53 -13.78
CA PRO A 305 -6.13 -15.88 -14.18
C PRO A 305 -6.41 -15.86 -15.70
N ASN A 306 -5.37 -15.83 -16.54
CA ASN A 306 -5.50 -15.90 -18.00
C ASN A 306 -5.84 -17.29 -18.55
N THR A 307 -5.85 -18.33 -17.71
CA THR A 307 -6.05 -19.72 -18.12
C THR A 307 -7.22 -20.40 -17.41
N THR A 308 -7.51 -20.05 -16.15
CA THR A 308 -8.71 -20.42 -15.34
C THR A 308 -8.47 -20.29 -13.83
N GLY A 309 -7.24 -20.05 -13.36
CA GLY A 309 -6.93 -20.02 -11.93
C GLY A 309 -7.45 -18.78 -11.22
N ASP A 310 -7.69 -18.90 -9.92
CA ASP A 310 -8.05 -17.77 -9.06
C ASP A 310 -6.93 -16.70 -9.00
N TYR A 311 -7.32 -15.46 -8.68
CA TYR A 311 -6.40 -14.32 -8.56
C TYR A 311 -5.68 -14.32 -7.21
N LEU A 312 -4.85 -15.34 -6.94
CA LEU A 312 -4.11 -15.42 -5.69
C LEU A 312 -3.14 -14.24 -5.57
N THR A 313 -3.20 -13.54 -4.43
CA THR A 313 -2.36 -12.36 -4.17
C THR A 313 -1.90 -12.29 -2.73
N TYR A 314 -0.68 -11.81 -2.51
CA TYR A 314 -0.18 -11.50 -1.18
C TYR A 314 -0.29 -10.01 -0.83
N THR A 315 -0.52 -9.13 -1.81
CA THR A 315 -0.58 -7.67 -1.59
C THR A 315 -1.84 -7.24 -0.84
N ASN A 316 -2.88 -8.09 -0.86
CA ASN A 316 -4.16 -7.86 -0.17
C ASN A 316 -4.05 -8.10 1.35
N SER A 317 -2.97 -7.58 1.95
CA SER A 317 -2.66 -7.58 3.37
C SER A 317 -3.21 -6.32 4.04
N SER A 318 -3.34 -6.32 5.37
CA SER A 318 -3.80 -5.13 6.11
C SER A 318 -2.92 -4.81 7.31
N PHE A 319 -2.62 -3.52 7.51
CA PHE A 319 -1.99 -3.01 8.72
C PHE A 319 -3.00 -2.88 9.85
N ILE A 320 -2.60 -3.31 11.05
CA ILE A 320 -3.36 -3.19 12.29
C ILE A 320 -2.36 -2.82 13.40
N ASN A 321 -2.07 -1.52 13.51
CA ASN A 321 -1.01 -0.99 14.39
C ASN A 321 0.31 -1.77 14.22
N ASN A 322 0.71 -2.58 15.21
CA ASN A 322 1.97 -3.32 15.18
C ASN A 322 1.91 -4.64 14.42
N THR A 323 0.72 -5.05 13.98
CA THR A 323 0.47 -6.32 13.29
C THR A 323 0.14 -6.08 11.82
N VAL A 324 0.64 -6.94 10.94
CA VAL A 324 0.21 -7.00 9.53
C VAL A 324 -0.32 -8.39 9.25
N ILE A 325 -1.58 -8.47 8.83
CA ILE A 325 -2.21 -9.72 8.40
C ILE A 325 -2.00 -9.90 6.90
N VAL A 326 -1.50 -11.05 6.48
CA VAL A 326 -1.13 -11.37 5.09
C VAL A 326 -1.93 -12.60 4.64
N PRO A 327 -2.62 -12.56 3.48
CA PRO A 327 -3.34 -13.73 3.00
C PRO A 327 -2.36 -14.88 2.69
N THR A 328 -2.77 -16.12 2.93
CA THR A 328 -1.98 -17.33 2.62
C THR A 328 -2.88 -18.40 2.01
N TYR A 329 -2.29 -19.34 1.29
CA TYR A 329 -3.05 -20.28 0.43
C TYR A 329 -2.70 -21.76 0.67
N ASN A 330 -1.95 -22.07 1.74
CA ASN A 330 -1.39 -23.39 2.05
C ASN A 330 -0.48 -23.92 0.93
N ILE A 331 0.35 -23.05 0.37
CA ILE A 331 1.31 -23.35 -0.71
C ILE A 331 2.72 -22.90 -0.32
N PRO A 332 3.78 -23.49 -0.92
CA PRO A 332 5.16 -23.15 -0.56
C PRO A 332 5.50 -21.65 -0.67
N GLN A 333 4.86 -20.95 -1.62
CA GLN A 333 5.05 -19.51 -1.85
C GLN A 333 4.62 -18.66 -0.64
N ASP A 334 3.74 -19.15 0.23
CA ASP A 334 3.34 -18.46 1.47
C ASP A 334 4.57 -18.11 2.31
N THR A 335 5.52 -19.05 2.42
CA THR A 335 6.75 -18.86 3.21
C THR A 335 7.63 -17.74 2.63
N THR A 336 7.66 -17.64 1.29
CA THR A 336 8.40 -16.58 0.59
C THR A 336 7.74 -15.23 0.81
N ALA A 337 6.41 -15.16 0.66
CA ALA A 337 5.65 -13.93 0.87
C ALA A 337 5.81 -13.40 2.31
N LEU A 338 5.61 -14.25 3.31
CA LEU A 338 5.77 -13.86 4.72
C LEU A 338 7.20 -13.42 5.05
N ARG A 339 8.23 -14.03 4.44
CA ARG A 339 9.62 -13.57 4.59
C ARG A 339 9.82 -12.17 4.02
N ILE A 340 9.31 -11.90 2.81
CA ILE A 340 9.39 -10.57 2.18
C ILE A 340 8.76 -9.51 3.08
N TYR A 341 7.58 -9.77 3.65
CA TYR A 341 6.96 -8.85 4.61
C TYR A 341 7.81 -8.62 5.87
N ARG A 342 8.40 -9.66 6.45
CA ARG A 342 9.27 -9.52 7.64
C ARG A 342 10.54 -8.72 7.36
N GLU A 343 11.12 -8.89 6.17
CA GLU A 343 12.29 -8.13 5.74
C GLU A 343 11.94 -6.66 5.45
N ALA A 344 10.78 -6.41 4.85
CA ALA A 344 10.30 -5.08 4.52
C ALA A 344 9.79 -4.27 5.74
N LEU A 345 9.28 -4.96 6.76
CA LEU A 345 8.66 -4.39 7.95
C LEU A 345 9.27 -4.98 9.23
N PRO A 346 10.56 -4.73 9.49
CA PRO A 346 11.23 -5.28 10.67
C PRO A 346 10.53 -4.83 11.96
N GLY A 347 10.32 -5.77 12.87
CA GLY A 347 9.66 -5.54 14.16
C GLY A 347 8.13 -5.62 14.13
N TYR A 348 7.48 -5.57 12.97
CA TYR A 348 6.04 -5.82 12.86
C TYR A 348 5.73 -7.31 13.07
N THR A 349 4.59 -7.60 13.70
CA THR A 349 4.06 -8.96 13.82
C THR A 349 3.39 -9.33 12.49
N ILE A 350 4.06 -10.17 11.69
CA ILE A 350 3.51 -10.64 10.40
C ILE A 350 2.75 -11.95 10.59
N VAL A 351 1.42 -11.92 10.41
CA VAL A 351 0.53 -13.06 10.60
C VAL A 351 -0.08 -13.52 9.27
N GLY A 352 0.17 -14.77 8.89
CA GLY A 352 -0.50 -15.38 7.73
C GLY A 352 -1.90 -15.88 8.11
N ILE A 353 -2.94 -15.49 7.36
CA ILE A 353 -4.31 -16.01 7.52
C ILE A 353 -4.73 -16.71 6.23
N ASN A 354 -5.18 -17.96 6.34
CA ASN A 354 -5.58 -18.74 5.18
C ASN A 354 -6.78 -18.08 4.48
N SER A 355 -6.62 -17.76 3.20
CA SER A 355 -7.59 -17.01 2.39
C SER A 355 -8.14 -17.83 1.21
N ASN A 356 -7.93 -19.15 1.19
CA ASN A 356 -8.47 -20.04 0.15
C ASN A 356 -9.99 -19.96 0.05
N ALA A 357 -10.67 -19.72 1.17
CA ALA A 357 -12.12 -19.66 1.21
C ALA A 357 -12.70 -18.43 0.48
N SER A 358 -11.98 -17.30 0.44
CA SER A 358 -12.49 -16.05 -0.11
C SER A 358 -11.96 -15.72 -1.50
N ILE A 359 -10.78 -16.23 -1.87
CA ILE A 359 -10.07 -15.73 -3.06
C ILE A 359 -10.80 -15.99 -4.38
N GLY A 360 -11.53 -17.10 -4.51
CA GLY A 360 -12.42 -17.36 -5.65
C GLY A 360 -13.65 -16.44 -5.72
N SER A 361 -13.92 -15.67 -4.66
CA SER A 361 -14.89 -14.56 -4.66
C SER A 361 -14.25 -13.22 -5.04
N LEU A 362 -12.98 -13.22 -5.47
CA LEU A 362 -12.18 -12.08 -5.93
C LEU A 362 -11.73 -11.12 -4.81
N GLY A 363 -11.46 -11.62 -3.61
CA GLY A 363 -10.93 -10.80 -2.52
C GLY A 363 -10.32 -11.61 -1.37
N ALA A 364 -9.47 -10.97 -0.56
CA ALA A 364 -8.83 -11.57 0.60
C ALA A 364 -8.94 -10.66 1.84
N LEU A 365 -7.88 -10.57 2.66
CA LEU A 365 -7.93 -9.94 3.98
C LEU A 365 -8.16 -8.43 3.92
N HIS A 366 -7.46 -7.73 3.02
CA HIS A 366 -7.61 -6.28 2.90
C HIS A 366 -9.02 -5.90 2.45
N CYS A 367 -9.64 -6.69 1.56
CA CYS A 367 -11.01 -6.46 1.06
C CYS A 367 -12.09 -6.56 2.14
N ILE A 368 -11.83 -7.26 3.25
CA ILE A 368 -12.80 -7.53 4.33
C ILE A 368 -12.45 -6.86 5.66
N THR A 369 -11.52 -5.90 5.62
CA THR A 369 -11.09 -5.12 6.77
C THR A 369 -11.05 -3.64 6.42
N LYS A 370 -11.41 -2.79 7.38
CA LYS A 370 -11.32 -1.33 7.21
C LYS A 370 -10.75 -0.67 8.46
N ASP A 371 -9.68 0.07 8.27
CA ASP A 371 -8.98 0.84 9.30
C ASP A 371 -9.79 2.07 9.76
N ILE A 372 -9.75 2.35 11.06
CA ILE A 372 -10.33 3.53 11.68
C ILE A 372 -9.22 4.26 12.45
N GLY A 373 -8.87 5.45 11.95
CA GLY A 373 -7.83 6.30 12.52
C GLY A 373 -8.15 6.78 13.92
N THR A 374 -7.12 7.07 14.71
CA THR A 374 -7.27 7.57 16.08
C THR A 374 -7.88 8.98 16.16
N ASN A 375 -8.60 9.26 17.25
CA ASN A 375 -9.14 10.59 17.55
C ASN A 375 -8.08 11.60 18.03
N ASP A 376 -6.87 11.15 18.39
CA ASP A 376 -5.77 11.99 18.91
C ASP A 376 -4.44 11.62 18.22
N PRO A 377 -4.27 11.94 16.91
CA PRO A 377 -3.12 11.51 16.13
C PRO A 377 -1.86 12.32 16.46
N LEU A 378 -0.75 11.62 16.73
CA LEU A 378 0.60 12.18 16.73
C LEU A 378 1.34 11.68 15.48
N LEU A 379 1.44 12.54 14.46
CA LEU A 379 2.05 12.16 13.19
C LEU A 379 3.57 12.33 13.25
N ILE A 380 4.31 11.25 12.95
CA ILE A 380 5.76 11.25 12.77
C ILE A 380 6.07 10.67 11.39
N SER A 381 6.71 11.46 10.52
CA SER A 381 7.20 11.01 9.21
C SER A 381 8.68 11.33 9.04
N HIS A 382 9.43 10.34 8.59
CA HIS A 382 10.88 10.39 8.48
C HIS A 382 11.34 9.52 7.31
N GLN A 383 12.17 10.08 6.43
CA GLN A 383 12.88 9.30 5.43
C GLN A 383 14.11 8.66 6.05
N GLN A 384 14.17 7.33 6.00
CA GLN A 384 15.32 6.58 6.50
C GLN A 384 16.63 7.06 5.86
N LEU A 385 17.67 7.19 6.69
CA LEU A 385 19.01 7.52 6.21
C LEU A 385 19.54 6.44 5.26
N SER A 386 20.27 6.88 4.23
CA SER A 386 20.96 5.96 3.32
C SER A 386 22.28 5.51 3.92
N ASP A 387 22.77 4.35 3.47
CA ASP A 387 24.11 3.89 3.76
C ASP A 387 25.14 4.98 3.38
N THR A 388 26.20 5.09 4.18
CA THR A 388 27.16 6.19 4.06
C THR A 388 28.59 5.70 4.24
N TYR A 389 29.54 6.36 3.56
CA TYR A 389 30.97 6.19 3.80
C TYR A 389 31.52 7.19 4.84
N ASP A 390 30.67 8.10 5.35
CA ASP A 390 31.07 9.06 6.36
C ASP A 390 31.17 8.39 7.74
N SER A 391 32.39 8.10 8.16
CA SER A 391 32.68 7.53 9.48
C SER A 391 33.21 8.57 10.48
N VAL A 392 33.13 9.87 10.16
CA VAL A 392 33.80 10.93 10.93
C VAL A 392 32.81 11.97 11.44
N ASN A 393 31.78 12.31 10.65
CA ASN A 393 30.78 13.30 11.04
C ASN A 393 29.53 12.64 11.63
N ALA A 394 28.80 13.41 12.44
CA ALA A 394 27.52 12.99 12.98
C ALA A 394 26.44 12.96 11.88
N TYR A 395 25.47 12.06 12.04
CA TYR A 395 24.38 11.84 11.09
C TYR A 395 23.13 12.61 11.50
N THR A 396 22.67 13.50 10.62
CA THR A 396 21.46 14.30 10.85
C THR A 396 20.21 13.48 10.56
N VAL A 397 19.41 13.25 11.60
CA VAL A 397 18.07 12.65 11.48
C VAL A 397 17.05 13.78 11.53
N THR A 398 16.23 13.92 10.50
CA THR A 398 15.19 14.96 10.40
C THR A 398 13.82 14.32 10.21
N ALA A 399 12.82 14.76 10.97
CA ALA A 399 11.45 14.23 10.88
C ALA A 399 10.40 15.33 10.92
N PHE A 400 9.31 15.13 10.19
CA PHE A 400 8.08 15.89 10.36
C PHE A 400 7.31 15.30 11.56
N ILE A 401 7.03 16.13 12.56
CA ILE A 401 6.36 15.73 13.80
C ILE A 401 5.26 16.74 14.13
N LYS A 402 4.01 16.29 14.15
CA LYS A 402 2.86 17.19 14.34
C LYS A 402 1.80 16.61 15.27
N HIS A 403 1.29 17.46 16.15
CA HIS A 403 0.15 17.20 17.03
C HIS A 403 -0.61 18.51 17.26
N ARG A 404 -1.93 18.44 17.46
CA ARG A 404 -2.78 19.64 17.62
C ARG A 404 -2.41 20.50 18.85
N SER A 405 -1.90 19.87 19.91
CA SER A 405 -1.43 20.57 21.11
C SER A 405 -0.02 21.14 20.97
N GLY A 406 0.68 20.87 19.87
CA GLY A 406 2.13 21.07 19.73
C GLY A 406 2.96 19.94 20.35
N ILE A 407 4.25 19.93 20.06
CA ILE A 407 5.22 18.91 20.48
C ILE A 407 6.02 19.41 21.68
N GLN A 408 6.06 18.58 22.74
CA GLN A 408 6.81 18.85 23.96
C GLN A 408 8.27 18.42 23.82
N ASN A 409 8.49 17.20 23.33
CA ASN A 409 9.83 16.68 23.07
C ASN A 409 9.82 15.70 21.89
N ALA A 410 10.99 15.57 21.26
CA ALA A 410 11.27 14.59 20.23
C ALA A 410 12.67 14.03 20.46
N THR A 411 12.83 12.72 20.31
CA THR A 411 14.04 11.99 20.69
C THR A 411 14.36 10.92 19.65
N ILE A 412 15.62 10.84 19.25
CA ILE A 412 16.17 9.73 18.48
C ILE A 412 16.68 8.70 19.47
N TYR A 413 16.28 7.46 19.31
CA TYR A 413 16.89 6.33 20.00
C TYR A 413 17.72 5.56 18.98
N TYR A 414 19.03 5.38 19.22
CA TYR A 414 19.93 4.66 18.32
C TYR A 414 20.82 3.65 19.05
N ARG A 415 21.31 2.64 18.33
CA ARG A 415 22.29 1.64 18.79
C ARG A 415 23.04 1.05 17.60
N THR A 416 24.19 0.41 17.87
CA THR A 416 24.99 -0.26 16.84
C THR A 416 24.96 -1.79 16.91
N ASP A 417 24.35 -2.34 17.96
CA ASP A 417 24.16 -3.78 18.16
C ASP A 417 22.73 -4.01 18.67
N THR A 418 22.00 -4.92 18.02
CA THR A 418 20.63 -5.28 18.38
C THR A 418 20.50 -5.95 19.75
N LEU A 419 21.61 -6.41 20.35
CA LEU A 419 21.65 -6.95 21.70
C LEU A 419 21.88 -5.88 22.78
N MET A 420 22.28 -4.67 22.38
CA MET A 420 22.54 -3.56 23.29
C MET A 420 21.31 -2.66 23.46
N PRO A 421 21.18 -1.98 24.62
CA PRO A 421 20.13 -0.99 24.82
C PRO A 421 20.31 0.22 23.88
N TYR A 422 19.20 0.88 23.58
CA TYR A 422 19.21 2.13 22.84
C TYR A 422 19.81 3.28 23.66
N THR A 423 20.60 4.11 23.00
CA THR A 423 21.04 5.43 23.49
C THR A 423 20.14 6.50 22.90
N SER A 424 19.84 7.56 23.66
CA SER A 424 18.98 8.66 23.20
C SER A 424 19.78 9.90 22.78
N ALA A 425 19.31 10.60 21.75
CA ALA A 425 19.75 11.94 21.39
C ALA A 425 18.51 12.86 21.20
N PRO A 426 18.52 14.09 21.73
CA PRO A 426 17.39 15.00 21.58
C PRO A 426 17.26 15.50 20.14
N MET A 427 16.03 15.77 19.72
CA MET A 427 15.73 16.50 18.48
C MET A 427 15.20 17.89 18.81
N PHE A 428 15.57 18.88 17.99
CA PHE A 428 15.18 20.27 18.15
C PHE A 428 14.43 20.78 16.91
N PRO A 429 13.52 21.76 17.05
CA PRO A 429 12.84 22.37 15.92
C PRO A 429 13.82 22.92 14.88
N VAL A 430 13.56 22.67 13.60
CA VAL A 430 14.35 23.17 12.47
C VAL A 430 13.92 24.59 12.14
N SER A 431 14.87 25.54 12.21
CA SER A 431 14.59 26.96 11.91
C SER A 431 14.05 27.14 10.49
N GLY A 432 12.89 27.79 10.36
CA GLY A 432 12.24 28.07 9.08
C GLY A 432 11.43 26.91 8.49
N GLN A 433 11.35 25.76 9.17
CA GLN A 433 10.54 24.61 8.74
C GLN A 433 9.54 24.21 9.82
N ASN A 434 8.28 24.59 9.64
CA ASN A 434 7.23 24.30 10.61
C ASN A 434 7.05 22.78 10.80
N ASN A 435 6.96 22.34 12.05
CA ASN A 435 6.78 20.93 12.45
C ASN A 435 7.96 20.00 12.10
N TYR A 436 9.09 20.52 11.63
CA TYR A 436 10.29 19.70 11.42
C TYR A 436 11.20 19.75 12.64
N PHE A 437 11.71 18.59 13.03
CA PHE A 437 12.66 18.42 14.13
C PHE A 437 13.89 17.69 13.61
N SER A 438 15.08 18.05 14.10
CA SER A 438 16.32 17.35 13.78
C SER A 438 17.19 17.09 15.00
N GLY A 439 17.89 15.97 14.97
CA GLY A 439 18.89 15.59 15.97
C GLY A 439 20.06 14.87 15.31
N LEU A 440 21.10 14.60 16.09
CA LEU A 440 22.34 14.01 15.60
C LEU A 440 22.58 12.66 16.24
N ILE A 441 22.82 11.64 15.41
CA ILE A 441 23.48 10.40 15.85
C ILE A 441 24.99 10.63 15.72
N PRO A 442 25.81 10.43 16.78
CA PRO A 442 27.26 10.57 16.69
C PRO A 442 27.86 9.65 15.61
N ALA A 443 28.98 10.10 15.02
CA ALA A 443 29.74 9.32 14.04
C ALA A 443 30.02 7.90 14.55
N GLN A 444 29.89 6.91 13.68
CA GLN A 444 30.20 5.51 14.00
C GLN A 444 31.37 5.02 13.15
N PRO A 445 32.17 4.06 13.64
CA PRO A 445 33.25 3.48 12.87
C PRO A 445 32.75 2.83 11.57
N ALA A 446 33.59 2.82 10.54
CA ALA A 446 33.37 2.02 9.34
C ALA A 446 33.09 0.54 9.70
N GLY A 447 32.12 -0.05 9.02
CA GLY A 447 31.58 -1.39 9.29
C GLY A 447 30.44 -1.42 10.30
N SER A 448 30.01 -0.29 10.88
CA SER A 448 28.91 -0.25 11.84
C SER A 448 27.54 -0.36 11.17
N HIS A 449 26.62 -1.07 11.82
CA HIS A 449 25.19 -1.06 11.50
C HIS A 449 24.48 -0.15 12.50
N VAL A 450 23.79 0.90 12.05
CA VAL A 450 23.13 1.84 12.95
C VAL A 450 21.62 1.62 12.89
N TYR A 451 21.08 1.14 14.00
CA TYR A 451 19.64 0.92 14.19
C TYR A 451 19.06 2.09 14.97
N TYR A 452 17.99 2.72 14.49
CA TYR A 452 17.39 3.85 15.19
C TYR A 452 15.88 3.96 14.98
N TYR A 453 15.21 4.66 15.89
CA TYR A 453 13.81 5.05 15.76
C TYR A 453 13.61 6.44 16.38
N ILE A 454 12.47 7.07 16.07
CA ILE A 454 12.12 8.39 16.58
C ILE A 454 10.93 8.22 17.53
N GLN A 455 10.97 8.89 18.67
CA GLN A 455 9.85 9.05 19.58
C GLN A 455 9.52 10.52 19.69
N ALA A 456 8.23 10.85 19.82
CA ALA A 456 7.79 12.18 20.18
C ALA A 456 6.68 12.15 21.23
N GLU A 457 6.63 13.22 22.01
CA GLU A 457 5.61 13.47 23.02
C GLU A 457 4.97 14.84 22.73
N ALA A 458 3.65 14.86 22.65
CA ALA A 458 2.87 16.08 22.54
C ALA A 458 2.71 16.79 23.88
N ASN A 459 2.39 18.09 23.84
CA ASN A 459 2.02 18.85 25.05
C ASN A 459 0.77 18.28 25.79
N SER A 460 -0.03 17.43 25.14
CA SER A 460 -1.13 16.68 25.78
C SER A 460 -0.66 15.46 26.59
N GLY A 461 0.61 15.07 26.47
CA GLY A 461 1.17 13.81 26.99
C GLY A 461 1.01 12.63 26.03
N LYS A 462 0.39 12.81 24.85
CA LYS A 462 0.32 11.77 23.81
C LYS A 462 1.73 11.43 23.33
N GLN A 463 2.07 10.14 23.31
CA GLN A 463 3.34 9.64 22.78
C GLN A 463 3.11 8.76 21.57
N GLN A 464 4.06 8.77 20.65
CA GLN A 464 4.12 7.87 19.50
C GLN A 464 5.57 7.66 19.08
N VAL A 465 5.82 6.56 18.39
CA VAL A 465 7.11 6.19 17.83
C VAL A 465 7.02 5.92 16.34
N ARG A 466 8.14 6.09 15.63
CA ARG A 466 8.29 5.73 14.22
C ARG A 466 9.60 4.94 14.03
N PRO A 467 9.55 3.70 13.49
CA PRO A 467 8.34 2.94 13.12
C PRO A 467 7.48 2.56 14.34
N MET A 468 6.19 2.24 14.12
CA MET A 468 5.21 2.06 15.20
C MET A 468 5.55 0.93 16.21
N PRO A 469 6.10 -0.23 15.80
CA PRO A 469 6.47 -1.28 16.76
C PRO A 469 7.80 -1.03 17.51
N ALA A 470 8.39 0.17 17.42
CA ALA A 470 9.60 0.47 18.17
C ALA A 470 9.38 0.26 19.68
N PRO A 471 10.37 -0.29 20.43
CA PRO A 471 11.77 -0.50 20.04
C PRO A 471 12.05 -1.81 19.28
N ALA A 472 11.04 -2.65 19.01
CA ALA A 472 11.23 -3.87 18.21
C ALA A 472 11.46 -3.54 16.73
N ALA A 473 10.80 -2.50 16.22
CA ALA A 473 11.04 -1.96 14.89
C ALA A 473 12.06 -0.81 14.90
N TYR A 474 12.76 -0.65 13.78
CA TYR A 474 13.81 0.36 13.61
C TYR A 474 14.06 0.66 12.13
N PHE A 475 14.59 1.85 11.87
CA PHE A 475 15.31 2.19 10.66
C PHE A 475 16.75 1.68 10.74
N LEU A 476 17.36 1.41 9.60
CA LEU A 476 18.73 0.90 9.50
C LEU A 476 19.51 1.65 8.40
N PHE A 477 20.72 2.09 8.72
CA PHE A 477 21.72 2.43 7.72
C PHE A 477 23.09 1.88 8.12
N ASN A 478 23.93 1.62 7.13
CA ASN A 478 25.27 1.08 7.32
C ASN A 478 26.33 2.18 7.13
N VAL A 479 27.34 2.18 7.99
CA VAL A 479 28.56 2.95 7.78
C VAL A 479 29.54 2.05 7.04
N LEU A 480 29.70 2.27 5.75
CA LEU A 480 30.49 1.44 4.86
C LEU A 480 31.98 1.71 5.06
N GLY A 481 32.78 0.65 5.09
CA GLY A 481 34.23 0.77 5.07
C GLY A 481 34.76 0.91 3.65
N THR A 482 35.81 1.72 3.47
CA THR A 482 36.62 1.67 2.27
C THR A 482 37.55 0.46 2.38
N THR A 483 37.22 -0.65 1.72
CA THR A 483 38.25 -1.67 1.45
C THR A 483 39.28 -1.03 0.55
N GLY A 484 40.51 -0.88 1.05
CA GLY A 484 41.59 -0.18 0.37
C GLY A 484 41.94 -0.76 -1.01
N MET A 485 41.26 -0.26 -2.03
CA MET A 485 41.89 0.27 -3.22
C MET A 485 41.31 1.66 -3.40
N ASN A 486 42.17 2.68 -3.48
CA ASN A 486 41.77 3.97 -4.02
C ASN A 486 41.41 3.76 -5.49
N GLU A 487 40.20 3.31 -5.78
CA GLU A 487 39.55 3.74 -7.00
C GLU A 487 39.18 5.20 -6.77
N VAL A 488 39.87 6.09 -7.48
CA VAL A 488 39.35 7.43 -7.74
C VAL A 488 37.89 7.21 -8.14
N ALA A 489 36.93 7.72 -7.37
CA ALA A 489 35.51 7.50 -7.65
C ALA A 489 35.26 7.87 -9.11
N SER A 490 35.04 6.87 -9.96
CA SER A 490 34.92 7.10 -11.40
C SER A 490 33.73 8.02 -11.65
N SER A 491 33.97 9.06 -12.44
CA SER A 491 32.96 10.08 -12.73
C SER A 491 31.80 9.54 -13.58
N VAL A 492 32.02 8.38 -14.20
CA VAL A 492 31.05 7.57 -14.92
C VAL A 492 31.09 6.15 -14.37
N THR A 493 29.93 5.56 -14.13
CA THR A 493 29.75 4.13 -13.95
C THR A 493 28.78 3.60 -15.00
N ALA A 494 28.87 2.31 -15.33
CA ALA A 494 28.03 1.70 -16.35
C ALA A 494 27.51 0.35 -15.88
N GLU A 495 26.20 0.17 -15.91
CA GLU A 495 25.58 -1.15 -15.68
C GLU A 495 25.77 -2.04 -16.90
N PRO A 496 25.68 -3.38 -16.77
CA PRO A 496 25.80 -4.27 -17.90
C PRO A 496 24.81 -3.92 -19.01
N ALA A 497 25.33 -3.71 -20.23
CA ALA A 497 24.48 -3.48 -21.39
C ALA A 497 23.53 -4.66 -21.64
N PHE A 498 22.29 -4.38 -22.05
CA PHE A 498 21.24 -5.38 -22.24
C PHE A 498 20.38 -5.12 -23.49
N PRO A 499 19.87 -6.17 -24.17
CA PRO A 499 20.12 -7.58 -23.87
C PRO A 499 21.55 -8.01 -24.23
N ASN A 500 22.12 -8.93 -23.45
CA ASN A 500 23.42 -9.56 -23.72
C ASN A 500 23.30 -11.07 -23.46
N PRO A 501 23.27 -11.94 -24.49
CA PRO A 501 23.61 -11.67 -25.88
C PRO A 501 22.63 -10.76 -26.65
N ALA A 502 23.18 -9.77 -27.35
CA ALA A 502 22.52 -8.79 -28.19
C ALA A 502 22.17 -9.37 -29.58
N SER A 503 21.01 -9.00 -30.12
CA SER A 503 20.59 -9.38 -31.48
C SER A 503 19.84 -8.25 -32.23
N ALA A 504 19.63 -7.11 -31.57
CA ALA A 504 18.91 -5.94 -32.07
C ALA A 504 19.33 -4.70 -31.24
N ILE A 505 18.45 -3.72 -31.08
CA ILE A 505 18.67 -2.55 -30.21
C ILE A 505 19.10 -3.02 -28.81
N THR A 506 20.26 -2.54 -28.38
CA THR A 506 20.91 -2.85 -27.11
C THR A 506 21.14 -1.56 -26.34
N CYS A 507 20.73 -1.57 -25.08
CA CYS A 507 20.82 -0.46 -24.14
C CYS A 507 22.14 -0.52 -23.35
N ILE A 508 22.73 0.64 -23.12
CA ILE A 508 23.92 0.88 -22.29
C ILE A 508 23.50 1.87 -21.21
N PRO A 509 23.20 1.38 -19.99
CA PRO A 509 22.89 2.24 -18.86
C PRO A 509 24.16 2.82 -18.27
N LEU A 510 24.14 4.13 -18.03
CA LEU A 510 25.24 4.90 -17.47
C LEU A 510 24.73 5.68 -16.27
N HIS A 511 25.54 5.79 -15.23
CA HIS A 511 25.33 6.77 -14.17
C HIS A 511 26.51 7.73 -14.14
N VAL A 512 26.21 9.01 -14.29
CA VAL A 512 27.21 10.07 -14.41
C VAL A 512 27.11 10.98 -13.19
N SER A 513 28.19 11.11 -12.42
CA SER A 513 28.19 11.89 -11.18
C SER A 513 28.28 13.40 -11.40
N GLN A 514 28.80 13.85 -12.55
CA GLN A 514 28.90 15.25 -12.96
C GLN A 514 28.85 15.40 -14.49
N THR A 515 28.27 16.49 -14.99
CA THR A 515 28.21 16.77 -16.43
C THR A 515 29.62 16.81 -17.04
N GLN A 516 29.89 15.99 -18.05
CA GLN A 516 31.22 15.86 -18.67
C GLN A 516 31.16 15.34 -20.11
N HIS A 517 32.28 15.34 -20.81
CA HIS A 517 32.37 14.77 -22.15
C HIS A 517 32.65 13.26 -22.08
N ILE A 518 31.96 12.45 -22.87
CA ILE A 518 32.22 11.01 -22.98
C ILE A 518 32.24 10.53 -24.43
N ALA A 519 32.95 9.44 -24.67
CA ALA A 519 32.94 8.68 -25.91
C ALA A 519 32.63 7.21 -25.64
N ILE A 520 31.68 6.64 -26.38
CA ILE A 520 31.26 5.25 -26.28
C ILE A 520 31.52 4.59 -27.62
N THR A 521 32.42 3.62 -27.65
CA THR A 521 32.78 2.90 -28.86
C THR A 521 32.64 1.40 -28.66
N LEU A 522 32.40 0.69 -29.75
CA LEU A 522 32.39 -0.76 -29.79
C LEU A 522 33.59 -1.21 -30.63
N SER A 523 34.36 -2.16 -30.10
CA SER A 523 35.53 -2.75 -30.77
C SER A 523 35.37 -4.27 -30.89
N ASP A 524 35.97 -4.87 -31.91
CA ASP A 524 36.07 -6.33 -31.99
C ASP A 524 37.13 -6.89 -31.01
N ILE A 525 37.26 -8.21 -30.95
CA ILE A 525 38.25 -8.89 -30.08
C ILE A 525 39.70 -8.56 -30.41
N THR A 526 39.99 -7.98 -31.59
CA THR A 526 41.34 -7.55 -31.99
C THR A 526 41.63 -6.12 -31.55
N GLY A 527 40.65 -5.44 -30.94
CA GLY A 527 40.73 -4.04 -30.52
C GLY A 527 40.46 -3.04 -31.64
N LYS A 528 40.02 -3.50 -32.82
CA LYS A 528 39.64 -2.60 -33.91
C LYS A 528 38.24 -2.04 -33.62
N GLN A 529 38.12 -0.71 -33.62
CA GLN A 529 36.83 -0.05 -33.47
C GLN A 529 35.91 -0.40 -34.66
N VAL A 530 34.73 -0.91 -34.36
CA VAL A 530 33.70 -1.30 -35.32
C VAL A 530 32.52 -0.32 -35.38
N LYS A 531 32.24 0.40 -34.28
CA LYS A 531 31.14 1.38 -34.22
C LYS A 531 31.45 2.49 -33.22
N ASN A 532 31.18 3.75 -33.59
CA ASN A 532 31.07 4.85 -32.63
C ASN A 532 29.60 4.96 -32.23
N ILE A 533 29.28 4.74 -30.95
CA ILE A 533 27.91 4.72 -30.44
C ILE A 533 27.49 6.13 -30.02
N PHE A 534 28.39 6.86 -29.35
CA PHE A 534 28.12 8.20 -28.87
C PHE A 534 29.43 8.95 -28.62
N GLU A 535 29.48 10.22 -28.95
CA GLU A 535 30.56 11.12 -28.57
C GLU A 535 29.98 12.52 -28.33
N GLY A 536 30.16 13.04 -27.11
CA GLY A 536 29.61 14.34 -26.74
C GLY A 536 29.46 14.52 -25.23
N THR A 537 28.91 15.68 -24.86
CA THR A 537 28.61 16.00 -23.45
C THR A 537 27.41 15.19 -22.94
N ILE A 538 27.56 14.60 -21.76
CA ILE A 538 26.51 13.90 -21.02
C ILE A 538 26.27 14.60 -19.69
N TYR A 539 25.00 14.76 -19.30
CA TYR A 539 24.62 15.46 -18.08
C TYR A 539 24.58 14.51 -16.88
N GLN A 540 24.77 15.08 -15.68
CA GLN A 540 24.68 14.36 -14.40
C GLN A 540 23.37 13.57 -14.27
N GLY A 541 23.44 12.36 -13.70
CA GLY A 541 22.31 11.47 -13.45
C GLY A 541 22.38 10.16 -14.23
N GLN A 542 21.27 9.41 -14.22
CA GLN A 542 21.14 8.17 -14.99
C GLN A 542 20.83 8.47 -16.47
N GLN A 543 21.52 7.78 -17.36
CA GLN A 543 21.47 8.01 -18.80
C GLN A 543 21.48 6.68 -19.54
N PHE A 544 20.82 6.63 -20.69
CA PHE A 544 20.73 5.42 -21.51
C PHE A 544 21.21 5.73 -22.93
N LYS A 545 22.15 4.93 -23.42
CA LYS A 545 22.62 4.99 -24.82
C LYS A 545 22.29 3.68 -25.51
N PHE A 546 22.06 3.75 -26.81
CA PHE A 546 21.57 2.61 -27.56
C PHE A 546 22.41 2.40 -28.81
N PHE A 547 22.61 1.15 -29.19
CA PHE A 547 23.11 0.79 -30.51
C PHE A 547 22.32 -0.40 -31.06
N ASP A 548 22.17 -0.46 -32.38
CA ASP A 548 21.60 -1.64 -33.05
C ASP A 548 22.70 -2.67 -33.30
N ALA A 549 22.55 -3.85 -32.68
CA ALA A 549 23.44 -4.99 -32.84
C ALA A 549 23.08 -5.89 -34.02
N SER A 550 21.91 -5.71 -34.65
CA SER A 550 21.50 -6.51 -35.82
C SER A 550 22.39 -6.28 -37.05
N GLU A 551 23.10 -5.15 -37.08
CA GLU A 551 24.06 -4.78 -38.12
C GLU A 551 25.45 -5.39 -37.91
N LEU A 552 25.70 -6.07 -36.78
CA LEU A 552 27.00 -6.61 -36.40
C LEU A 552 27.08 -8.11 -36.70
N ALA A 553 28.29 -8.59 -37.02
CA ALA A 553 28.53 -10.02 -37.17
C ALA A 553 28.39 -10.74 -35.82
N LYS A 554 27.98 -12.00 -35.83
CA LYS A 554 27.89 -12.81 -34.61
C LYS A 554 29.28 -12.99 -34.01
N GLY A 555 29.43 -12.71 -32.72
CA GLY A 555 30.75 -12.75 -32.07
C GLY A 555 30.82 -11.97 -30.76
N ALA A 556 32.00 -11.94 -30.16
CA ALA A 556 32.27 -11.13 -28.99
C ALA A 556 32.81 -9.75 -29.39
N TYR A 557 32.34 -8.72 -28.71
CA TYR A 557 32.76 -7.33 -28.85
C TYR A 557 33.10 -6.75 -27.48
N ILE A 558 33.89 -5.68 -27.49
CA ILE A 558 34.27 -4.91 -26.32
C ILE A 558 33.66 -3.52 -26.46
N LEU A 559 32.71 -3.21 -25.58
CA LEU A 559 32.19 -1.86 -25.39
C LEU A 559 33.17 -1.08 -24.54
N ILE A 560 33.57 0.10 -25.00
CA ILE A 560 34.53 0.98 -24.32
C ILE A 560 33.84 2.32 -24.09
N ILE A 561 33.76 2.75 -22.84
CA ILE A 561 33.23 4.07 -22.45
C ILE A 561 34.39 4.87 -21.88
N ARG A 562 34.74 5.98 -22.52
CA ARG A 562 35.81 6.89 -22.10
C ARG A 562 35.20 8.19 -21.61
N SER A 563 35.61 8.64 -20.44
CA SER A 563 35.42 10.01 -19.97
C SER A 563 36.78 10.72 -19.88
N ASP A 564 36.77 11.98 -19.41
CA ASP A 564 38.00 12.74 -19.18
C ASP A 564 38.90 12.11 -18.10
N SER A 565 38.32 11.31 -17.20
CA SER A 565 39.02 10.70 -16.06
C SER A 565 39.09 9.17 -16.08
N ASP A 566 38.20 8.49 -16.80
CA ASP A 566 37.99 7.04 -16.66
C ASP A 566 37.83 6.33 -18.01
N VAL A 567 38.18 5.04 -18.04
CA VAL A 567 37.89 4.13 -19.15
C VAL A 567 37.23 2.87 -18.60
N LEU A 568 35.95 2.68 -18.92
CA LEU A 568 35.19 1.48 -18.59
C LEU A 568 35.12 0.55 -19.79
N THR A 569 35.16 -0.76 -19.55
CA THR A 569 34.98 -1.75 -20.61
C THR A 569 33.96 -2.81 -20.22
N GLN A 570 33.15 -3.24 -21.18
CA GLN A 570 32.17 -4.32 -21.00
C GLN A 570 32.21 -5.27 -22.20
N LYS A 571 32.00 -6.56 -21.95
CA LYS A 571 31.91 -7.57 -23.01
C LYS A 571 30.49 -7.68 -23.54
N ILE A 572 30.32 -7.57 -24.85
CA ILE A 572 29.04 -7.73 -25.54
C ILE A 572 29.11 -8.99 -26.41
N MET A 573 28.15 -9.90 -26.24
CA MET A 573 27.97 -11.04 -27.14
C MET A 573 26.90 -10.70 -28.17
N VAL A 574 27.19 -10.81 -29.46
CA VAL A 574 26.19 -10.65 -30.54
C VAL A 574 25.85 -12.03 -31.09
N ARG A 575 24.56 -12.37 -31.19
CA ARG A 575 24.07 -13.70 -31.58
C ARG A 575 23.15 -13.73 -32.79
#